data_AF-A0A5J4S086-F1
#
_entry.id   AF-A0A5J4S086-F1
#
_cell.length_a   1.000
_cell.length_b   1.000
_cell.length_c   1.000
_cell.angle_alpha   90.00
_cell.angle_beta   90.00
_cell.angle_gamma   90.00
#
_symmetry.space_group_name_H-M   'P 1'
#
loop_
_entity.id
_entity.type
_entity.pdbx_description
1 polymer ?
#
loop_
_entity_poly.entity_id
_entity_poly.type
_entity_poly.pdbx_seq_one_letter_code
_entity_poly.pdbx_strand_id
1 'polypeptide(L)' 'RHATYDECSKATHLIMKQAGIKDNPPVTSIRKSSMTKAIDQGANKQQINRFSRHKQGSIIVQTNYDMNLNDTIRERLAKL' A
#
# COMPACT_ATOMS: atom_id res chain seq x y z
N ARG A 1 11.14 20.72 16.73
CA ARG A 1 11.21 19.30 17.16
C ARG A 1 10.40 18.47 16.18
N HIS A 2 10.98 17.46 15.54
CA HIS A 2 10.24 16.53 14.69
C HIS A 2 9.76 15.35 15.52
N ALA A 3 8.57 14.84 15.22
CA ALA A 3 8.09 13.60 15.82
C ALA A 3 8.97 12.43 15.36
N THR A 4 9.28 11.54 16.31
CA THR A 4 9.97 10.28 16.06
C THR A 4 9.06 9.30 15.32
N TYR A 5 9.65 8.26 14.72
CA TYR A 5 8.87 7.18 14.10
C TYR A 5 7.89 6.52 15.08
N ASP A 6 8.30 6.34 16.34
CA ASP A 6 7.46 5.75 17.38
C ASP A 6 6.29 6.65 17.77
N GLU A 7 6.51 7.95 17.92
CA GLU A 7 5.45 8.92 18.19
C GLU A 7 4.43 8.93 17.05
N CYS A 8 4.89 8.94 15.79
CA CYS A 8 4.02 8.85 14.61
C CYS A 8 3.24 7.53 14.56
N SER A 9 3.89 6.41 14.86
CA SER A 9 3.26 5.09 14.85
C SER A 9 2.15 4.99 15.90
N LYS A 10 2.43 5.43 17.14
CA LYS A 10 1.45 5.46 18.23
C LYS A 10 0.25 6.34 17.89
N ALA A 11 0.49 7.54 17.37
CA ALA A 11 -0.58 8.44 16.96
C ALA A 11 -1.45 7.82 15.85
N THR A 12 -0.82 7.15 14.88
CA THR A 12 -1.55 6.45 13.81
C THR A 12 -2.44 5.33 14.37
N HIS A 13 -1.93 4.50 15.28
CA HIS A 13 -2.71 3.43 15.91
C HIS A 13 -3.90 3.97 16.72
N LEU A 14 -3.76 5.12 17.39
CA LEU A 14 -4.89 5.77 18.08
C LEU A 14 -6.00 6.18 17.10
N ILE A 15 -5.63 6.75 15.96
CA ILE A 15 -6.59 7.12 14.90
C ILE A 15 -7.27 5.87 14.35
N MET A 16 -6.53 4.80 14.07
CA MET A 16 -7.09 3.53 13.58
C MET A 16 -8.10 2.94 14.56
N LYS A 17 -7.79 2.97 15.86
CA LYS A 17 -8.71 2.54 16.92
C LYS A 17 -9.97 3.42 16.96
N GLN A 18 -9.82 4.74 16.86
CA GLN A 18 -10.95 5.67 16.85
C GLN A 18 -11.86 5.48 15.62
N ALA A 19 -11.29 5.08 14.49
CA ALA A 19 -12.02 4.72 13.27
C ALA A 19 -12.66 3.32 13.31
N GLY A 20 -12.51 2.57 14.42
CA GLY A 20 -13.10 1.24 14.58
C GLY A 20 -12.39 0.14 13.79
N ILE A 21 -11.15 0.35 13.34
CA ILE A 21 -10.36 -0.68 12.68
C ILE A 21 -9.99 -1.75 13.71
N LYS A 22 -10.54 -2.94 13.51
CA LYS A 22 -10.29 -4.11 14.36
C LYS A 22 -8.88 -4.66 14.13
N ASP A 23 -8.38 -5.46 15.06
CA ASP A 23 -7.14 -6.25 14.95
C ASP A 23 -5.81 -5.47 14.91
N ASN A 24 -5.85 -4.14 15.06
CA ASN A 24 -4.67 -3.27 15.17
C ASN A 24 -3.57 -3.58 14.14
N PRO A 25 -3.87 -3.54 12.84
CA PRO A 25 -2.89 -3.92 11.83
C PRO A 25 -1.70 -2.93 11.83
N PRO A 26 -0.51 -3.37 11.37
CA PRO A 26 0.65 -2.49 11.30
C PRO A 26 0.36 -1.24 10.46
N VAL A 27 0.99 -0.10 10.79
CA VAL A 27 0.85 1.16 10.00
C VAL A 27 1.15 0.97 8.51
N THR A 28 2.02 0.03 8.16
CA THR A 28 2.34 -0.32 6.77
C THR A 28 1.14 -0.87 5.98
N SER A 29 0.10 -1.37 6.65
CA SER A 29 -1.16 -1.81 6.03
C SER A 29 -1.92 -0.67 5.35
N ILE A 30 -1.82 0.56 5.86
CA ILE A 30 -2.41 1.75 5.23
C ILE A 30 -1.79 1.94 3.84
N ARG A 31 -0.46 1.86 3.75
CA ARG A 31 0.25 1.94 2.46
C ARG A 31 -0.16 0.81 1.52
N LYS A 32 -0.35 -0.42 2.04
CA LYS A 32 -0.84 -1.56 1.25
C LYS A 32 -2.22 -1.27 0.66
N SER A 33 -3.18 -0.86 1.49
CA SER A 33 -4.56 -0.58 1.08
C SER A 33 -4.64 0.55 0.05
N SER A 34 -3.91 1.65 0.26
CA SER A 34 -3.86 2.75 -0.72
C SER A 34 -3.31 2.29 -2.06
N MET A 35 -2.32 1.39 -2.07
CA MET A 35 -1.75 0.86 -3.30
C MET A 35 -2.73 -0.03 -4.06
N THR A 36 -3.36 -0.98 -3.36
CA THR A 36 -4.39 -1.85 -3.94
C THR A 36 -5.51 -1.01 -4.55
N LYS A 37 -5.99 0.01 -3.85
CA LYS A 37 -7.03 0.92 -4.37
C LYS A 37 -6.60 1.66 -5.64
N ALA A 38 -5.35 2.14 -5.70
CA ALA A 38 -4.83 2.81 -6.88
C ALA A 38 -4.75 1.86 -8.09
N ILE A 39 -4.32 0.62 -7.87
CA ILE A 39 -4.28 -0.41 -8.91
C ILE A 39 -5.70 -0.74 -9.41
N ASP A 40 -6.66 -0.90 -8.50
CA ASP A 40 -8.07 -1.14 -8.83
C ASP A 40 -8.68 0.01 -9.66
N GLN A 41 -8.21 1.23 -9.44
CA GLN A 41 -8.57 2.43 -10.21
C GLN A 41 -7.82 2.54 -11.56
N GLY A 42 -6.97 1.57 -11.90
CA GLY A 42 -6.25 1.53 -13.16
C GLY A 42 -4.94 2.32 -13.18
N ALA A 43 -4.35 2.61 -12.02
CA ALA A 43 -3.05 3.24 -11.97
C ALA A 43 -1.98 2.39 -12.67
N ASN A 44 -1.18 3.03 -13.53
CA ASN A 44 -0.15 2.34 -14.29
C ASN A 44 1.14 2.15 -13.46
N LYS A 45 2.03 1.29 -13.96
CA LYS A 45 3.31 0.94 -13.31
C LYS A 45 4.17 2.17 -12.96
N GLN A 46 4.20 3.20 -13.80
CA GLN A 46 4.99 4.41 -13.54
C GLN A 46 4.41 5.22 -12.38
N GLN A 47 3.08 5.36 -12.31
CA GLN A 47 2.38 6.03 -11.21
C GLN A 47 2.60 5.30 -9.88
N ILE A 48 2.49 3.97 -9.90
CA ILE A 48 2.70 3.10 -8.75
C ILE A 48 4.16 3.14 -8.26
N ASN A 49 5.12 3.10 -9.18
CA ASN A 49 6.54 3.23 -8.85
C ASN A 49 6.88 4.62 -8.27
N ARG A 50 6.30 5.69 -8.84
CA ARG A 50 6.48 7.06 -8.33
C ARG A 50 5.90 7.22 -6.93
N PHE A 51 4.71 6.67 -6.68
CA PHE A 51 4.07 6.73 -5.35
C PHE A 51 4.83 5.90 -4.31
N SER A 52 5.22 4.67 -4.66
CA SER A 52 5.90 3.77 -3.73
C SER A 52 7.35 4.15 -3.45
N ARG A 53 8.00 4.86 -4.39
CA ARG A 53 9.44 5.20 -4.37
C ARG A 53 10.36 3.99 -4.18
N HIS A 54 9.89 2.79 -4.52
CA HIS A 54 10.68 1.57 -4.41
C HIS A 54 11.65 1.45 -5.58
N LYS A 55 12.94 1.23 -5.28
CA LYS A 55 13.99 0.98 -6.28
C LYS A 55 13.69 -0.26 -7.14
N GLN A 56 12.99 -1.26 -6.57
CA GLN A 56 12.54 -2.48 -7.24
C GLN A 56 11.00 -2.53 -7.29
N GLY A 57 10.41 -1.49 -7.89
CA GLY A 57 8.98 -1.20 -7.80
C GLY A 57 8.06 -2.35 -8.24
N SER A 58 8.35 -3.05 -9.35
CA SER A 58 7.42 -4.06 -9.89
C SER A 58 7.30 -5.31 -9.04
N ILE A 59 8.42 -5.89 -8.58
CA ILE A 59 8.43 -7.15 -7.84
C ILE A 59 7.85 -6.93 -6.44
N ILE A 60 8.26 -5.87 -5.74
CA ILE A 60 7.78 -5.57 -4.39
C ILE A 60 6.28 -5.21 -4.43
N VAL A 61 5.82 -4.54 -5.48
CA VAL A 61 4.40 -4.19 -5.62
C VAL A 61 3.55 -5.43 -5.87
N GLN A 62 3.99 -6.30 -6.77
CA GLN A 62 3.29 -7.54 -7.09
C GLN A 62 3.23 -8.48 -5.87
N THR A 63 4.35 -8.67 -5.16
CA THR A 63 4.39 -9.60 -4.01
C THR A 63 3.64 -9.09 -2.78
N ASN A 64 3.62 -7.77 -2.52
CA ASN A 64 3.08 -7.23 -1.27
C ASN A 64 1.70 -6.58 -1.38
N TYR A 65 1.25 -6.19 -2.58
CA TYR A 65 0.02 -5.43 -2.78
C TYR A 65 -0.98 -6.08 -3.75
N ASP A 66 -0.55 -7.05 -4.59
CA ASP A 66 -1.43 -7.88 -5.43
C ASP A 66 -1.70 -9.24 -4.74
N MET A 67 -2.26 -9.20 -3.53
CA MET A 67 -2.52 -10.41 -2.74
C MET A 67 -3.78 -11.18 -3.18
N ASN A 68 -4.59 -10.64 -4.09
CA ASN A 68 -5.90 -11.19 -4.42
C ASN A 68 -5.92 -12.11 -5.66
N LEU A 69 -4.75 -12.52 -6.17
CA LEU A 69 -4.66 -13.33 -7.39
C LEU A 69 -5.55 -12.76 -8.51
N ASN A 70 -5.59 -11.43 -8.67
CA ASN A 70 -6.51 -10.81 -9.60
C ASN A 70 -5.93 -10.96 -11.01
N ASP A 71 -6.29 -12.06 -11.68
CA ASP A 71 -5.82 -12.42 -13.02
C ASP A 71 -5.98 -11.27 -14.02
N THR A 72 -7.01 -10.44 -13.84
CA THR A 72 -7.26 -9.23 -14.63
C THR A 72 -6.16 -8.18 -14.46
N ILE A 73 -5.64 -7.99 -13.26
CA ILE A 73 -4.51 -7.08 -12.99
C ILE A 73 -3.21 -7.69 -13.55
N ARG A 74 -3.01 -9.00 -13.41
CA ARG A 74 -1.84 -9.69 -13.99
C ARG A 74 -1.82 -9.61 -15.51
N GLU A 75 -2.95 -9.77 -16.19
CA GLU A 75 -3.02 -9.56 -17.64
C GLU A 75 -2.74 -8.11 -18.05
N ARG A 76 -3.23 -7.12 -17.30
CA ARG A 76 -2.96 -5.71 -17.58
C ARG A 76 -1.50 -5.32 -17.37
N LEU A 77 -0.83 -5.93 -16.39
CA LEU A 77 0.59 -5.70 -16.11
C LEU A 77 1.53 -6.51 -17.02
N ALA A 78 1.10 -7.66 -17.54
CA ALA A 78 1.88 -8.49 -18.46
C ALA A 78 1.82 -8.01 -19.92
N LYS A 79 0.81 -7.22 -20.29
CA LYS A 79 0.65 -6.62 -21.63
C LYS A 79 1.42 -5.28 -21.80
N LEU A 80 2.24 -4.89 -20.81
CA LEU A 80 3.08 -3.68 -20.78
C LEU A 80 4.55 -4.04 -20.47
#